data_AF-A0A142FMF9-F1
#
_entry.id   AF-A0A142FMF9-F1
#
_cell.length_a   1.000
_cell.length_b   1.000
_cell.length_c   1.000
_cell.angle_alpha   90.00
_cell.angle_beta   90.00
_cell.angle_gamma   90.00
#
_symmetry.space_group_name_H-M   'P 1'
#
loop_
_entity.id
_entity.type
_entity.pdbx_description
1 polymer ?
#
loop_
_entity_poly.entity_id
_entity_poly.type
_entity_poly.pdbx_seq_one_letter_code
_entity_poly.pdbx_strand_id
1 'polypeptide(L)'
;MTRISLIIGMTFTFLQGFGLAVSAEENIKAMPIIMAIKETESTENRIARLGRIDNLVEKYKLNLNEKYIYTGEGLAGSLHNLGVVYKISDNGSSSNVIQLNFRNGFGRKKVVANSKLIPEASLSRNDYNQRIASRVILKDEPGSKARKYYKDWYDEYFSLRATLAKKVLDTGRCDTVVSADMYLVNGNSFTAFCGNGFHYSQNENQIRNDKPLDSEVVYWTATGITVPDQEPHPNPDLYTQ
;
A
#
# COMPACT_ATOMS: atom_id res chain seq x y z
N MET A 1 77.92 -22.39 8.09
CA MET A 1 77.31 -23.53 8.82
C MET A 1 75.89 -23.71 8.28
N THR A 2 75.53 -24.94 7.87
CA THR A 2 74.17 -25.60 7.88
C THR A 2 72.97 -24.86 7.24
N ARG A 3 72.00 -25.43 6.49
CA ARG A 3 71.51 -26.75 5.99
C ARG A 3 70.39 -26.36 4.95
N ILE A 4 70.23 -26.92 3.75
CA ILE A 4 69.67 -28.22 3.31
C ILE A 4 68.24 -28.56 3.82
N SER A 5 67.37 -28.79 2.81
CA SER A 5 66.11 -29.59 2.70
C SER A 5 64.77 -28.97 3.14
N LEU A 6 63.72 -28.87 2.28
CA LEU A 6 62.93 -29.89 1.53
C LEU A 6 62.07 -30.70 2.55
N ILE A 7 60.72 -30.80 2.50
CA ILE A 7 59.94 -31.76 1.69
C ILE A 7 58.45 -31.84 2.15
N ILE A 8 57.53 -31.93 1.18
CA ILE A 8 56.33 -32.81 1.05
C ILE A 8 55.09 -32.66 1.96
N GLY A 9 53.92 -32.74 1.30
CA GLY A 9 52.68 -33.25 1.89
C GLY A 9 51.42 -33.08 1.01
N MET A 10 51.40 -33.68 -0.18
CA MET A 10 50.44 -34.71 -0.63
C MET A 10 49.00 -34.28 -0.98
N THR A 11 48.73 -34.44 -2.27
CA THR A 11 47.47 -34.56 -3.02
C THR A 11 46.52 -35.64 -2.52
N PHE A 12 45.21 -35.47 -2.71
CA PHE A 12 44.36 -36.51 -3.33
C PHE A 12 43.10 -35.93 -3.99
N THR A 13 42.96 -36.28 -5.26
CA THR A 13 41.88 -36.08 -6.23
C THR A 13 40.65 -36.91 -5.87
N PHE A 14 39.44 -36.51 -6.31
CA PHE A 14 38.61 -37.37 -7.16
C PHE A 14 37.52 -36.57 -7.90
N LEU A 15 37.39 -36.92 -9.18
CA LEU A 15 36.54 -36.39 -10.24
C LEU A 15 35.27 -37.26 -10.37
N GLN A 16 34.33 -36.81 -11.20
CA GLN A 16 33.10 -37.45 -11.76
C GLN A 16 31.80 -36.94 -11.13
N GLY A 17 30.76 -36.54 -11.86
CA GLY A 17 30.50 -36.54 -13.29
C GLY A 17 29.02 -36.15 -13.54
N PHE A 18 28.81 -35.40 -14.63
CA PHE A 18 27.59 -35.11 -15.41
C PHE A 18 26.18 -35.38 -14.85
N GLY A 19 25.37 -34.33 -14.88
CA GLY A 19 23.93 -34.39 -15.12
C GLY A 19 23.46 -33.10 -15.78
N LEU A 20 23.18 -33.13 -17.09
CA LEU A 20 22.45 -32.08 -17.79
C LEU A 20 20.99 -32.12 -17.36
N ALA A 21 20.45 -30.99 -16.90
CA ALA A 21 19.04 -30.66 -17.05
C ALA A 21 18.95 -29.18 -17.39
N VAL A 22 18.68 -28.89 -18.67
CA VAL A 22 18.13 -27.61 -19.10
C VAL A 22 16.64 -27.67 -18.85
N SER A 23 16.12 -26.75 -18.04
CA SER A 23 14.88 -26.03 -18.34
C SER A 23 15.22 -24.55 -18.09
N ALA A 24 15.40 -23.72 -19.12
CA ALA A 24 14.29 -23.01 -19.74
C ALA A 24 13.27 -22.59 -18.67
N GLU A 25 13.40 -21.39 -18.10
CA GLU A 25 12.62 -20.23 -18.51
C GLU A 25 12.80 -19.07 -17.53
N GLU A 26 13.00 -17.91 -18.16
CA GLU A 26 12.79 -16.56 -17.67
C GLU A 26 13.58 -16.07 -16.45
N ASN A 27 14.59 -15.26 -16.78
CA ASN A 27 14.90 -14.02 -16.08
C ASN A 27 13.60 -13.28 -15.72
N ILE A 28 13.05 -13.58 -14.54
CA ILE A 28 12.20 -12.63 -13.82
C ILE A 28 13.14 -11.47 -13.53
N LYS A 29 13.10 -10.46 -14.41
CA LYS A 29 13.69 -9.15 -14.17
C LYS A 29 12.90 -8.59 -12.98
N ALA A 30 13.33 -8.97 -11.78
CA ALA A 30 12.76 -8.52 -10.54
C ALA A 30 12.97 -7.01 -10.48
N MET A 31 11.97 -6.25 -10.92
CA MET A 31 11.83 -4.89 -10.44
C MET A 31 11.66 -5.04 -8.92
N PRO A 32 12.52 -4.42 -8.10
CA PRO A 32 12.28 -4.45 -6.68
C PRO A 32 11.03 -3.63 -6.47
N ILE A 33 9.88 -4.31 -6.36
CA ILE A 33 8.72 -3.76 -5.71
C ILE A 33 9.19 -3.58 -4.26
N ILE A 34 9.74 -2.42 -3.92
CA ILE A 34 10.12 -2.07 -2.55
C ILE A 34 8.82 -1.83 -1.78
N MET A 35 8.11 -2.92 -1.51
CA MET A 35 7.06 -3.00 -0.51
C MET A 35 7.75 -3.45 0.77
N ALA A 36 8.01 -2.51 1.66
CA ALA A 36 8.34 -2.84 3.04
C ALA A 36 7.13 -3.59 3.61
N ILE A 37 7.28 -4.90 3.85
CA ILE A 37 6.32 -5.79 4.49
C ILE A 37 7.08 -6.49 5.61
N LYS A 38 6.73 -6.19 6.87
CA LYS A 38 7.23 -6.89 8.05
C LYS A 38 6.38 -8.13 8.37
N GLU A 39 7.05 -9.08 9.02
CA GLU A 39 6.82 -10.52 9.12
C GLU A 39 5.59 -10.95 9.94
N THR A 40 4.37 -10.57 9.54
CA THR A 40 3.12 -11.15 10.09
C THR A 40 2.32 -11.96 9.07
N GLU A 41 2.63 -11.82 7.78
CA GLU A 41 2.09 -12.67 6.73
C GLU A 41 2.95 -13.93 6.61
N SER A 42 2.35 -15.12 6.71
CA SER A 42 3.08 -16.36 6.44
C SER A 42 3.63 -16.34 5.01
N THR A 43 4.78 -16.97 4.78
CA THR A 43 5.41 -17.09 3.46
C THR A 43 4.42 -17.61 2.41
N GLU A 44 3.60 -18.60 2.78
CA GLU A 44 2.57 -19.17 1.90
C GLU A 44 1.50 -18.15 1.50
N ASN A 45 0.97 -17.39 2.47
CA ASN A 45 -0.04 -16.36 2.19
C ASN A 45 0.52 -15.24 1.32
N ARG A 46 1.78 -14.87 1.56
CA ARG A 46 2.51 -13.90 0.74
C ARG A 46 2.66 -14.38 -0.69
N ILE A 47 3.15 -15.60 -0.90
CA ILE A 47 3.31 -16.19 -2.24
C ILE A 47 1.95 -16.26 -2.94
N ALA A 48 0.91 -16.73 -2.25
CA ALA A 48 -0.43 -16.83 -2.83
C ALA A 48 -0.99 -15.45 -3.24
N ARG A 49 -0.78 -14.41 -2.43
CA ARG A 49 -1.20 -13.05 -2.75
C ARG A 49 -0.44 -12.47 -3.94
N LEU A 50 0.88 -12.59 -3.94
CA LEU A 50 1.71 -12.08 -5.04
C LEU A 50 1.38 -12.83 -6.33
N GLY A 51 1.22 -14.16 -6.29
CA GLY A 51 0.80 -14.94 -7.45
C GLY A 51 -0.57 -14.54 -8.00
N ARG A 52 -1.53 -14.11 -7.15
CA ARG A 52 -2.79 -13.52 -7.65
C ARG A 52 -2.57 -12.19 -8.39
N ILE A 53 -1.64 -11.37 -7.94
CA ILE A 53 -1.31 -10.09 -8.60
C ILE A 53 -0.62 -10.38 -9.94
N ASP A 54 0.36 -11.26 -9.95
CA ASP A 54 1.11 -11.63 -11.16
C ASP A 54 0.17 -12.20 -12.23
N ASN A 55 -0.75 -13.08 -11.84
CA ASN A 55 -1.81 -13.59 -12.72
C ASN A 55 -2.66 -12.46 -13.33
N LEU A 56 -2.97 -11.40 -12.57
CA LEU A 56 -3.73 -10.25 -13.10
C LEU A 56 -2.89 -9.39 -14.04
N VAL A 57 -1.60 -9.22 -13.72
CA VAL A 57 -0.63 -8.50 -14.55
C VAL A 57 -0.47 -9.18 -15.90
N GLU A 58 -0.26 -10.49 -15.92
CA GLU A 58 -0.13 -11.28 -17.15
C GLU A 58 -1.44 -11.31 -17.94
N LYS A 59 -2.56 -11.64 -17.28
CA LYS A 59 -3.87 -11.74 -17.93
C LYS A 59 -4.29 -10.46 -18.64
N TYR A 60 -3.92 -9.29 -18.10
CA TYR A 60 -4.26 -8.00 -18.67
C TYR A 60 -3.08 -7.25 -19.30
N LYS A 61 -1.90 -7.88 -19.39
CA LYS A 61 -0.68 -7.32 -19.95
C LYS A 61 -0.34 -5.94 -19.36
N LEU A 62 -0.45 -5.81 -18.04
CA LEU A 62 -0.29 -4.53 -17.35
C LEU A 62 1.18 -4.10 -17.30
N ASN A 63 1.45 -2.82 -17.58
CA ASN A 63 2.75 -2.21 -17.28
C ASN A 63 2.69 -1.55 -15.89
N LEU A 64 3.30 -2.17 -14.88
CA LEU A 64 3.27 -1.65 -13.51
C LEU A 64 4.02 -0.33 -13.30
N ASN A 65 4.85 0.09 -14.27
CA ASN A 65 5.53 1.39 -14.26
C ASN A 65 4.66 2.52 -14.79
N GLU A 66 3.60 2.20 -15.52
CA GLU A 66 2.66 3.17 -16.10
C GLU A 66 1.39 3.23 -15.26
N LYS A 67 1.50 3.93 -14.14
CA LYS A 67 0.39 4.16 -13.22
C LYS A 67 -0.42 5.39 -13.62
N TYR A 68 -1.72 5.32 -13.35
CA TYR A 68 -2.63 6.45 -13.50
C TYR A 68 -3.36 6.70 -12.20
N ILE A 69 -3.56 7.96 -11.85
CA ILE A 69 -4.39 8.39 -10.74
C ILE A 69 -5.77 8.73 -11.26
N TYR A 70 -6.78 8.05 -10.73
CA TYR A 70 -8.17 8.33 -11.02
C TYR A 70 -8.63 9.57 -10.24
N THR A 71 -9.10 10.59 -10.94
CA THR A 71 -9.53 11.89 -10.36
C THR A 71 -11.04 12.11 -10.41
N GLY A 72 -11.81 11.09 -10.77
CA GLY A 72 -13.27 11.21 -10.85
C GLY A 72 -13.92 11.35 -9.48
N GLU A 73 -14.82 12.33 -9.38
CA GLU A 73 -15.76 12.45 -8.26
C GLU A 73 -16.93 11.49 -8.49
N GLY A 74 -17.16 10.56 -7.56
CA GLY A 74 -18.36 9.72 -7.60
C GLY A 74 -18.42 8.68 -8.75
N LEU A 75 -19.56 8.01 -8.84
CA LEU A 75 -19.73 6.60 -9.23
C LEU A 75 -19.18 6.18 -10.61
N ALA A 76 -17.92 5.76 -10.64
CA ALA A 76 -17.50 4.55 -11.35
C ALA A 76 -17.61 3.31 -10.41
N GLY A 77 -18.72 3.19 -9.69
CA GLY A 77 -19.19 2.01 -8.93
C GLY A 77 -18.27 1.31 -7.92
N SER A 78 -16.99 1.68 -7.72
CA SER A 78 -16.11 1.18 -6.64
C SER A 78 -14.70 1.80 -6.63
N LEU A 79 -14.37 2.76 -7.50
CA LEU A 79 -13.05 3.41 -7.49
C LEU A 79 -13.08 4.65 -6.60
N HIS A 80 -12.17 4.71 -5.64
CA HIS A 80 -11.96 5.91 -4.84
C HIS A 80 -11.27 6.98 -5.67
N ASN A 81 -11.66 8.24 -5.50
CA ASN A 81 -10.86 9.37 -5.99
C ASN A 81 -9.44 9.25 -5.44
N LEU A 82 -8.45 9.62 -6.25
CA LEU A 82 -7.02 9.36 -6.06
C LEU A 82 -6.65 7.87 -6.04
N GLY A 83 -7.52 6.96 -6.50
CA GLY A 83 -7.19 5.56 -6.68
C GLY A 83 -6.10 5.36 -7.74
N VAL A 84 -5.16 4.45 -7.47
CA VAL A 84 -4.12 4.06 -8.44
C VAL A 84 -4.67 2.97 -9.34
N VAL A 85 -4.64 3.21 -10.65
CA VAL A 85 -5.15 2.27 -11.65
C VAL A 85 -4.12 2.06 -12.77
N TYR A 86 -4.27 0.92 -13.44
CA TYR A 86 -3.47 0.53 -14.59
C TYR A 86 -4.38 0.41 -15.81
N LYS A 87 -3.94 0.95 -16.95
CA LYS A 87 -4.69 0.81 -18.20
C LYS A 87 -4.56 -0.61 -18.74
N ILE A 88 -5.68 -1.15 -19.22
CA ILE A 88 -5.76 -2.42 -19.96
C ILE A 88 -5.86 -2.13 -21.45
N SER A 89 -6.76 -1.22 -21.83
CA SER A 89 -6.98 -0.81 -23.22
C SER A 89 -7.57 0.59 -23.29
N ASP A 90 -7.29 1.29 -24.38
CA ASP A 90 -7.92 2.57 -24.71
C ASP A 90 -9.00 2.37 -25.78
N ASN A 91 -10.18 2.96 -25.57
CA ASN A 91 -11.36 2.83 -26.42
C ASN A 91 -11.86 4.24 -26.85
N GLY A 92 -10.95 5.08 -27.36
CA GLY A 92 -11.27 6.46 -27.74
C GLY A 92 -11.34 7.41 -26.54
N SER A 93 -12.53 7.79 -26.11
CA SER A 93 -12.73 8.75 -25.00
C SER A 93 -12.65 8.12 -23.60
N SER A 94 -12.53 6.80 -23.53
CA SER A 94 -12.48 6.02 -22.29
C SER A 94 -11.40 4.95 -22.33
N SER A 95 -10.97 4.50 -21.15
CA SER A 95 -10.07 3.36 -20.97
C SER A 95 -10.76 2.27 -20.18
N ASN A 96 -10.48 1.02 -20.54
CA ASN A 96 -10.57 -0.08 -19.58
C ASN A 96 -9.38 0.03 -18.63
N VAL A 97 -9.64 0.10 -17.34
CA VAL A 97 -8.62 0.15 -16.29
C VAL A 97 -8.86 -0.94 -15.26
N ILE A 98 -7.83 -1.24 -14.48
CA ILE A 98 -7.92 -2.07 -13.29
C ILE A 98 -7.25 -1.39 -12.10
N GLN A 99 -7.97 -1.35 -10.98
CA GLN A 99 -7.37 -1.05 -9.69
C GLN A 99 -6.89 -2.37 -9.08
N LEU A 100 -5.57 -2.50 -8.87
CA LEU A 100 -4.99 -3.60 -8.11
C LEU A 100 -5.01 -3.23 -6.62
N ASN A 101 -5.45 -4.17 -5.79
CA ASN A 101 -5.32 -4.06 -4.35
C ASN A 101 -4.15 -4.94 -3.91
N PHE A 102 -2.98 -4.32 -3.73
CA PHE A 102 -1.75 -5.05 -3.41
C PHE A 102 -1.77 -5.70 -2.03
N ARG A 103 -2.68 -5.26 -1.14
CA ARG A 103 -2.86 -5.84 0.20
C ARG A 103 -3.54 -7.21 0.17
N ASN A 104 -4.48 -7.47 -0.73
CA ASN A 104 -5.18 -8.77 -0.78
C ASN A 104 -4.98 -9.55 -2.09
N GLY A 105 -4.38 -8.89 -3.09
CA GLY A 105 -4.06 -9.47 -4.39
C GLY A 105 -5.22 -9.52 -5.37
N PHE A 106 -6.35 -8.87 -5.06
CA PHE A 106 -7.49 -8.79 -5.97
C PHE A 106 -7.42 -7.56 -6.87
N GLY A 107 -8.12 -7.62 -8.00
CA GLY A 107 -8.23 -6.52 -8.95
C GLY A 107 -9.68 -6.20 -9.28
N ARG A 108 -9.98 -4.91 -9.47
CA ARG A 108 -11.31 -4.43 -9.88
C ARG A 108 -11.20 -3.70 -11.21
N LYS A 109 -11.78 -4.28 -12.26
CA LYS A 109 -11.87 -3.64 -13.57
C LYS A 109 -12.96 -2.59 -13.60
N LYS A 110 -12.72 -1.51 -14.35
CA LYS A 110 -13.70 -0.48 -14.67
C LYS A 110 -13.45 0.11 -16.05
N VAL A 111 -14.49 0.72 -16.58
CA VAL A 111 -14.38 1.66 -17.69
C VAL A 111 -14.44 3.06 -17.10
N VAL A 112 -13.48 3.92 -17.45
CA VAL A 112 -13.41 5.29 -16.98
C VAL A 112 -13.12 6.23 -18.14
N ALA A 113 -13.59 7.47 -18.05
CA ALA A 113 -13.24 8.49 -19.05
C ALA A 113 -11.76 8.85 -18.95
N ASN A 114 -11.10 9.03 -20.11
CA ASN A 114 -9.68 9.37 -20.18
C ASN A 114 -9.38 10.71 -19.49
N SER A 115 -10.34 11.64 -19.52
CA SER A 115 -10.26 12.94 -18.82
C SER A 115 -10.22 12.84 -17.30
N LYS A 116 -10.50 11.66 -16.73
CA LYS A 116 -10.44 11.37 -15.29
C LYS A 116 -9.20 10.56 -14.89
N LEU A 117 -8.26 10.37 -15.82
CA LEU A 117 -7.00 9.68 -15.57
C LEU A 117 -5.84 10.66 -15.75
N ILE A 118 -5.04 10.80 -14.70
CA ILE A 118 -3.80 11.59 -14.76
C ILE A 118 -2.63 10.61 -14.63
N PRO A 119 -1.63 10.63 -15.53
CA PRO A 119 -0.42 9.85 -15.34
C PRO A 119 0.21 10.16 -13.97
N GLU A 120 0.54 9.14 -13.18
CA GLU A 120 1.11 9.36 -11.83
C GLU A 120 2.42 10.14 -11.91
N ALA A 121 3.24 9.86 -12.93
CA ALA A 121 4.51 10.53 -13.18
C ALA A 121 4.37 12.04 -13.50
N SER A 122 3.19 12.54 -13.87
CA SER A 122 2.98 13.98 -14.08
C SER A 122 2.66 14.73 -12.79
N LEU A 123 2.42 14.04 -11.68
CA LEU A 123 2.16 14.65 -10.39
C LEU A 123 3.48 14.82 -9.62
N SER A 124 3.72 15.98 -9.02
CA SER A 124 4.86 16.14 -8.12
C SER A 124 4.67 15.31 -6.85
N ARG A 125 5.69 14.57 -6.41
CA ARG A 125 5.61 13.82 -5.13
C ARG A 125 5.41 14.74 -3.92
N ASN A 126 5.91 15.97 -3.99
CA ASN A 126 5.85 16.93 -2.90
C ASN A 126 4.58 17.80 -2.93
N ASP A 127 3.71 17.62 -3.94
CA ASP A 127 2.43 18.34 -3.99
C ASP A 127 1.34 17.52 -3.28
N TYR A 128 1.22 17.74 -1.97
CA TYR A 128 0.20 17.09 -1.14
C TYR A 128 -1.23 17.36 -1.63
N ASN A 129 -1.50 18.51 -2.25
CA ASN A 129 -2.86 18.84 -2.70
C ASN A 129 -3.32 17.99 -3.88
N GLN A 130 -2.37 17.44 -4.65
CA GLN A 130 -2.66 16.55 -5.77
C GLN A 130 -2.69 15.07 -5.37
N ARG A 131 -2.03 14.71 -4.26
CA ARG A 131 -1.79 13.31 -3.89
C ARG A 131 -2.52 12.87 -2.62
N ILE A 132 -3.00 13.80 -1.82
CA ILE A 132 -3.78 13.52 -0.62
C ILE A 132 -5.19 14.07 -0.81
N ALA A 133 -6.20 13.27 -0.51
CA ALA A 133 -7.59 13.70 -0.61
C ALA A 133 -7.79 14.99 0.19
N SER A 134 -8.40 16.00 -0.43
CA SER A 134 -8.58 17.34 0.17
C SER A 134 -9.21 17.27 1.56
N ARG A 135 -10.22 16.41 1.73
CA ARG A 135 -10.90 16.12 3.00
C ARG A 135 -10.00 15.59 4.11
N VAL A 136 -8.72 15.30 3.86
CA VAL A 136 -7.74 14.84 4.87
C VAL A 136 -6.86 16.01 5.32
N ILE A 137 -6.45 16.87 4.38
CA ILE A 137 -5.47 17.95 4.59
C ILE A 137 -6.09 19.35 4.69
N LEU A 138 -7.37 19.50 4.38
CA LEU A 138 -8.15 20.71 4.61
C LEU A 138 -9.09 20.49 5.79
N LYS A 139 -9.19 21.51 6.65
CA LYS A 139 -10.11 21.47 7.79
C LYS A 139 -11.55 21.46 7.27
N ASP A 140 -12.39 20.72 7.95
CA ASP A 140 -13.83 20.71 7.75
C ASP A 140 -14.43 22.06 8.14
N GLU A 141 -15.57 22.38 7.53
CA GLU A 141 -16.37 23.56 7.84
C GLU A 141 -16.84 23.56 9.31
N PRO A 142 -16.99 24.74 9.96
CA PRO A 142 -17.39 24.88 11.37
C PRO A 142 -18.63 24.05 11.79
N GLY A 143 -19.58 23.82 10.89
CA GLY A 143 -20.82 23.07 11.15
C GLY A 143 -20.78 21.56 10.85
N SER A 144 -19.62 21.02 10.44
CA SER A 144 -19.48 19.63 9.99
C SER A 144 -19.74 18.61 11.10
N LYS A 145 -20.11 17.39 10.70
CA LYS A 145 -20.30 16.27 11.65
C LYS A 145 -19.01 15.97 12.43
N ALA A 146 -17.85 15.98 11.77
CA ALA A 146 -16.55 15.73 12.39
C ALA A 146 -16.23 16.76 13.49
N ARG A 147 -16.45 18.06 13.24
CA ARG A 147 -16.25 19.10 14.27
C ARG A 147 -17.20 18.95 15.45
N LYS A 148 -18.47 18.64 15.19
CA LYS A 148 -19.46 18.39 16.26
C LYS A 148 -19.11 17.18 17.11
N TYR A 149 -18.53 16.15 16.49
CA TYR A 149 -18.13 14.92 17.14
C TYR A 149 -16.90 15.12 18.03
N TYR A 150 -15.81 15.64 17.45
CA TYR A 150 -14.54 15.81 18.15
C TYR A 150 -14.47 17.06 19.04
N LYS A 151 -15.38 18.03 18.86
CA LYS A 151 -15.50 19.25 19.69
C LYS A 151 -14.13 19.93 19.85
N ASP A 152 -13.70 20.16 21.10
CA ASP A 152 -12.44 20.81 21.44
C ASP A 152 -11.21 20.03 20.97
N TRP A 153 -11.34 18.71 20.76
CA TRP A 153 -10.26 17.85 20.26
C TRP A 153 -10.14 17.86 18.72
N TYR A 154 -11.06 18.52 18.01
CA TYR A 154 -11.09 18.50 16.55
C TYR A 154 -9.79 18.97 15.90
N ASP A 155 -9.21 20.08 16.39
CA ASP A 155 -8.00 20.63 15.77
C ASP A 155 -6.79 19.71 15.97
N GLU A 156 -6.75 19.01 17.10
CA GLU A 156 -5.73 18.01 17.41
C GLU A 156 -5.90 16.74 16.57
N TYR A 157 -7.11 16.19 16.52
CA TYR A 157 -7.52 15.12 15.60
C TYR A 157 -7.10 15.41 14.15
N PHE A 158 -7.46 16.61 13.66
CA PHE A 158 -7.18 17.04 12.30
C PHE A 158 -5.68 17.11 12.05
N SER A 159 -4.92 17.66 13.00
CA SER A 159 -3.47 17.74 12.92
C SER A 159 -2.83 16.35 12.82
N LEU A 160 -3.26 15.40 13.66
CA LEU A 160 -2.74 14.03 13.69
C LEU A 160 -3.02 13.29 12.39
N ARG A 161 -4.25 13.31 11.89
CA ARG A 161 -4.58 12.62 10.62
C ARG A 161 -3.84 13.22 9.42
N ALA A 162 -3.69 14.55 9.38
CA ALA A 162 -3.01 15.22 8.27
C ALA A 162 -1.49 14.94 8.31
N THR A 163 -0.92 14.89 9.52
CA THR A 163 0.48 14.52 9.74
C THR A 163 0.76 13.09 9.28
N LEU A 164 -0.09 12.12 9.67
CA LEU A 164 0.04 10.74 9.23
C LEU A 164 -0.04 10.63 7.69
N ALA A 165 -1.01 11.29 7.06
CA ALA A 165 -1.17 11.23 5.61
C ALA A 165 0.04 11.75 4.84
N LYS A 166 0.61 12.89 5.27
CA LYS A 166 1.84 13.46 4.67
C LYS A 166 3.02 12.53 4.84
N LYS A 167 3.23 12.05 6.08
CA LYS A 167 4.30 11.10 6.41
C LYS A 167 4.25 9.85 5.54
N VAL A 168 3.06 9.25 5.35
CA VAL A 168 2.87 8.08 4.48
C VAL A 168 3.28 8.38 3.05
N LEU A 169 2.90 9.54 2.51
CA LEU A 169 3.30 9.95 1.17
C LEU A 169 4.82 10.15 1.05
N ASP A 170 5.44 10.81 2.04
CA ASP A 170 6.86 11.14 2.05
C ASP A 170 7.78 9.91 2.06
N THR A 171 7.29 8.78 2.61
CA THR A 171 8.05 7.51 2.55
C THR A 171 8.17 6.93 1.14
N GLY A 172 7.41 7.44 0.16
CA GLY A 172 7.34 6.89 -1.20
C GLY A 172 6.66 5.53 -1.30
N ARG A 173 6.07 5.03 -0.20
CA ARG A 173 5.33 3.75 -0.16
C ARG A 173 3.93 3.87 -0.76
N CYS A 174 3.38 5.08 -0.82
CA CYS A 174 2.09 5.37 -1.42
C CYS A 174 2.22 6.42 -2.52
N ASP A 175 1.59 6.15 -3.66
CA ASP A 175 1.48 7.14 -4.74
C ASP A 175 0.47 8.24 -4.36
N THR A 176 -0.58 7.88 -3.61
CA THR A 176 -1.65 8.76 -3.14
C THR A 176 -2.25 8.27 -1.82
N VAL A 177 -2.85 9.18 -1.05
CA VAL A 177 -3.62 8.89 0.17
C VAL A 177 -5.09 9.28 -0.07
N VAL A 178 -5.98 8.28 -0.05
CA VAL A 178 -7.42 8.45 -0.37
C VAL A 178 -8.27 8.78 0.86
N SER A 179 -7.78 8.42 2.05
CA SER A 179 -8.38 8.76 3.34
C SER A 179 -7.35 8.60 4.46
N ALA A 180 -7.54 9.34 5.54
CA ALA A 180 -6.88 9.08 6.82
C ALA A 180 -7.83 9.49 7.94
N ASP A 181 -8.07 8.59 8.89
CA ASP A 181 -9.02 8.81 10.00
C ASP A 181 -8.64 7.98 11.24
N MET A 182 -9.26 8.29 12.38
CA MET A 182 -9.14 7.51 13.60
C MET A 182 -10.17 6.37 13.61
N TYR A 183 -9.69 5.15 13.85
CA TYR A 183 -10.51 3.95 13.97
C TYR A 183 -10.35 3.34 15.36
N LEU A 184 -11.44 2.82 15.91
CA LEU A 184 -11.49 2.20 17.25
C LEU A 184 -10.94 0.76 17.28
N VAL A 185 -10.51 0.21 16.15
CA VAL A 185 -9.95 -1.14 16.08
C VAL A 185 -8.54 -1.09 16.70
N ASN A 186 -8.35 -1.75 17.84
CA ASN A 186 -7.13 -1.79 18.66
C ASN A 186 -6.76 -0.50 19.41
N GLY A 187 -7.75 0.27 19.86
CA GLY A 187 -7.55 1.50 20.64
C GLY A 187 -7.09 2.66 19.77
N ASN A 188 -7.95 3.67 19.63
CA ASN A 188 -7.73 4.97 18.97
C ASN A 188 -6.51 5.04 18.03
N SER A 189 -6.57 4.33 16.90
CA SER A 189 -5.47 4.28 15.94
C SER A 189 -5.84 5.06 14.69
N PHE A 190 -4.97 5.97 14.27
CA PHE A 190 -5.13 6.68 13.01
C PHE A 190 -4.65 5.77 11.89
N THR A 191 -5.47 5.59 10.86
CA THR A 191 -5.16 4.76 9.69
C THR A 191 -5.30 5.57 8.42
N ALA A 192 -4.22 5.63 7.64
CA ALA A 192 -4.19 6.21 6.29
C ALA A 192 -4.30 5.12 5.23
N PHE A 193 -5.22 5.27 4.28
CA PHE A 193 -5.43 4.36 3.16
C PHE A 193 -4.85 4.93 1.88
N CYS A 194 -4.13 4.10 1.14
CA CYS A 194 -3.47 4.48 -0.09
C CYS A 194 -4.24 4.02 -1.32
N GLY A 195 -4.08 4.74 -2.44
CA GLY A 195 -4.83 4.48 -3.68
C GLY A 195 -4.57 3.09 -4.29
N ASN A 196 -3.48 2.43 -3.91
CA ASN A 196 -3.08 1.08 -4.31
C ASN A 196 -3.56 -0.04 -3.36
N GLY A 197 -4.36 0.32 -2.34
CA GLY A 197 -4.98 -0.63 -1.41
C GLY A 197 -4.18 -0.95 -0.15
N PHE A 198 -2.97 -0.41 0.01
CA PHE A 198 -2.27 -0.43 1.29
C PHE A 198 -2.89 0.51 2.31
N HIS A 199 -2.61 0.26 3.59
CA HIS A 199 -2.88 1.22 4.65
C HIS A 199 -1.78 1.17 5.70
N TYR A 200 -1.64 2.28 6.43
CA TYR A 200 -0.66 2.45 7.49
C TYR A 200 -1.36 3.00 8.72
N SER A 201 -1.10 2.38 9.86
CA SER A 201 -1.75 2.74 11.12
C SER A 201 -0.71 3.15 12.16
N GLN A 202 -1.02 4.18 12.93
CA GLN A 202 -0.23 4.62 14.09
C GLN A 202 -1.17 5.17 15.16
N ASN A 203 -0.85 4.93 16.42
CA ASN A 203 -1.49 5.65 17.52
C ASN A 203 -0.98 7.10 17.59
N GLU A 204 -1.67 7.91 18.39
CA GLU A 204 -1.35 9.32 18.59
C GLU A 204 0.12 9.56 19.00
N ASN A 205 0.62 8.82 19.99
CA ASN A 205 1.98 8.98 20.50
C ASN A 205 3.03 8.70 19.42
N GLN A 206 2.79 7.70 18.56
CA GLN A 206 3.68 7.38 17.45
C GLN A 206 3.72 8.51 16.42
N ILE A 207 2.59 9.14 16.12
CA ILE A 207 2.52 10.27 15.18
C ILE A 207 3.25 11.48 15.75
N ARG A 208 2.96 11.87 17.00
CA ARG A 208 3.55 13.05 17.64
C ARG A 208 5.07 12.97 17.77
N ASN A 209 5.57 11.79 18.08
CA ASN A 209 7.01 11.55 18.28
C ASN A 209 7.71 11.12 16.98
N ASP A 210 7.07 11.33 15.83
CA ASP A 210 7.56 10.98 14.50
C ASP A 210 8.14 9.55 14.43
N LYS A 211 7.54 8.59 15.14
CA LYS A 211 8.01 7.20 15.15
C LYS A 211 7.93 6.63 13.72
N PRO A 212 8.94 5.89 13.24
CA PRO A 212 8.90 5.31 11.90
C PRO A 212 7.57 4.59 11.61
N LEU A 213 7.07 4.71 10.38
CA LEU A 213 5.90 3.92 9.97
C LEU A 213 6.27 2.45 10.06
N ASP A 214 5.47 1.70 10.82
CA ASP A 214 5.59 0.26 10.82
C ASP A 214 5.54 -0.25 9.37
N SER A 215 6.48 -1.10 9.03
CA SER A 215 6.58 -1.73 7.71
C SER A 215 5.53 -2.82 7.52
N GLU A 216 4.54 -2.94 8.41
CA GLU A 216 3.60 -4.06 8.43
C GLU A 216 2.40 -3.82 7.53
N VAL A 217 2.13 -4.79 6.66
CA VAL A 217 0.81 -4.98 6.06
C VAL A 217 0.00 -5.76 7.08
N VAL A 218 -0.75 -5.07 7.94
CA VAL A 218 -1.57 -5.75 8.95
C VAL A 218 -2.80 -6.36 8.28
N TYR A 219 -2.91 -7.69 8.34
CA TYR A 219 -4.12 -8.42 8.02
C TYR A 219 -5.03 -8.42 9.24
N TRP A 220 -6.04 -7.56 9.24
CA TRP A 220 -7.16 -7.68 10.16
C TRP A 220 -7.99 -8.90 9.77
N THR A 221 -7.74 -10.04 10.39
CA THR A 221 -8.80 -11.05 10.59
C THR A 221 -9.68 -10.52 11.71
N ALA A 222 -10.93 -10.19 11.40
CA ALA A 222 -11.94 -9.97 12.41
C ALA A 222 -12.24 -11.31 13.11
N THR A 223 -11.32 -11.78 13.95
CA THR A 223 -11.63 -12.79 14.95
C THR A 223 -12.34 -12.05 16.07
N GLY A 224 -13.61 -12.39 16.30
CA GLY A 224 -14.43 -11.79 17.34
C GLY A 224 -13.70 -11.79 18.68
N ILE A 225 -13.37 -10.60 19.17
CA ILE A 225 -12.89 -10.39 20.53
C ILE A 225 -13.95 -9.51 21.18
N THR A 226 -14.64 -10.08 22.17
CA THR A 226 -15.40 -9.36 23.18
C THR A 226 -14.43 -8.44 23.92
N VAL A 227 -14.59 -7.13 23.75
CA VAL A 227 -13.85 -6.12 24.50
C VAL A 227 -14.53 -5.97 25.87
N PRO A 228 -13.80 -6.09 27.00
CA PRO A 228 -14.36 -5.78 28.31
C PRO A 228 -14.58 -4.26 28.42
N ASP A 229 -15.73 -3.87 28.96
CA ASP A 229 -16.28 -2.51 29.05
C ASP A 229 -15.21 -1.41 29.20
N GLN A 230 -14.90 -0.75 28.07
CA GLN A 230 -14.43 0.63 28.06
C GLN A 230 -15.59 1.48 27.54
N GLU A 231 -15.86 2.60 28.22
CA GLU A 231 -16.95 3.51 27.86
C GLU A 231 -16.94 3.79 26.36
N PRO A 232 -18.03 3.47 25.65
CA PRO A 232 -18.08 3.57 24.20
C PRO A 232 -18.14 5.04 23.80
N HIS A 233 -17.14 5.51 23.06
CA HIS A 233 -17.34 6.64 22.16
C HIS A 233 -18.12 6.14 20.94
N PRO A 234 -19.37 6.61 20.71
CA PRO A 234 -20.23 6.04 19.68
C PRO A 234 -19.70 6.36 18.27
N ASN A 235 -19.38 5.32 17.51
CA ASN A 235 -18.96 5.37 16.11
C ASN A 235 -20.18 5.67 15.19
N PRO A 236 -20.23 6.82 14.49
CA PRO A 236 -21.37 7.15 13.64
C PRO A 236 -21.33 6.50 12.25
N ASP A 237 -20.21 5.90 11.82
CA ASP A 237 -20.03 5.42 10.43
C ASP A 237 -20.33 3.92 10.24
N LEU A 238 -20.78 3.22 11.30
CA LEU A 238 -21.36 1.87 11.17
C LEU A 238 -22.86 1.90 10.82
N TYR A 239 -23.49 3.07 10.74
CA TYR A 239 -24.88 3.22 10.34
C TYR A 239 -25.01 4.31 9.28
N THR A 240 -24.74 3.99 8.02
CA THR A 240 -25.63 4.23 6.87
C THR A 240 -24.94 3.88 5.55
N GLN A 241 -25.51 2.89 4.85
CA GLN A 241 -25.49 2.77 3.39
C GLN A 241 -26.43 3.80 2.78
#